data_AF-A0A941JRL6-F1
#
_entry.id   AF-A0A941JRL6-F1
#
_cell.length_a   1.000
_cell.length_b   1.000
_cell.length_c   1.000
_cell.angle_alpha   90.00
_cell.angle_beta   90.00
_cell.angle_gamma   90.00
#
_symmetry.space_group_name_H-M   'P 1'
#
loop_
_entity.id
_entity.type
_entity.pdbx_description
1 polymer ?
#
loop_
_entity_poly.entity_id
_entity_poly.type
_entity_poly.pdbx_seq_one_letter_code
_entity_poly.pdbx_strand_id
1 'polypeptide(L)'
;MDADVLIIGSGIASLQLAKKLSTEFNVIILTKSKAELSNSYLAQGGIAASLGDSDDYRKHALDTLEAGRFHNNPEVVAEITKTAPRLIEELWQDGCTFDKDSTGKLSLGMEGAHSEKRIVHSGGDATGKKVMEFFTENKNNNIELIENVFVYELMVNTNSNQCFGAKGVTEDGTRIEFYSAHTVIATGGCGTLYTYTSSASTITGDGIALAYLAGASIIDMEFVQFHPTLLYVNGKTVGLISEAVRGDGARLVTASGKYIMENVHPYEDLAPRHIVSQTIYQYLSNGETVYLDISMITNFQTRFPSITKMCIEHGIDLQKGLLPVAPGSHFLMGGIDTDLFGRTSVNNLYAIGEAACTGFHGANRLASNSLLEGLYMGNNLANLLREIPKSKVKGFILEREESDNTLHPIFPEKEELQHRMMANVGIVRNEINLQNQLQWLERFGISDCFNLPLENRSIEEIEKYFMLVTSWLITRSALERKESRGGHFRSDYPEENDEWVKKKVSFKRELTKEKPNESIEIAQTIGSVLY
;
A
#
# COMPACT_ATOMS: atom_id res chain seq x y z
N MET A 1 16.21 19.04 -13.62
CA MET A 1 14.87 19.60 -13.87
C MET A 1 14.38 20.24 -12.59
N ASP A 2 13.68 21.37 -12.67
CA ASP A 2 13.24 22.11 -11.49
C ASP A 2 11.72 22.08 -11.37
N ALA A 3 11.21 21.82 -10.18
CA ALA A 3 9.79 21.86 -9.85
C ALA A 3 9.58 22.64 -8.55
N ASP A 4 8.41 23.24 -8.35
CA ASP A 4 8.05 23.72 -7.01
C ASP A 4 7.72 22.50 -6.13
N VAL A 5 6.98 21.53 -6.71
CA VAL A 5 6.59 20.27 -6.06
C VAL A 5 6.95 19.09 -6.97
N LEU A 6 7.77 18.18 -6.44
CA LEU A 6 8.10 16.90 -7.09
C LEU A 6 7.30 15.79 -6.41
N ILE A 7 6.50 15.05 -7.18
CA ILE A 7 5.71 13.92 -6.70
C ILE A 7 6.27 12.62 -7.30
N ILE A 8 6.57 11.63 -6.46
CA ILE A 8 7.09 10.32 -6.85
C ILE A 8 5.97 9.29 -6.71
N GLY A 9 5.43 8.84 -7.84
CA GLY A 9 4.25 7.99 -7.93
C GLY A 9 3.04 8.73 -8.51
N SER A 10 2.20 8.00 -9.25
CA SER A 10 1.11 8.56 -10.07
C SER A 10 -0.28 8.04 -9.66
N GLY A 11 -0.46 7.62 -8.41
CA GLY A 11 -1.74 7.16 -7.88
C GLY A 11 -2.73 8.30 -7.59
N ILE A 12 -3.90 7.94 -7.07
CA ILE A 12 -5.00 8.89 -6.79
C ILE A 12 -4.57 10.06 -5.88
N ALA A 13 -3.71 9.79 -4.88
CA ALA A 13 -3.22 10.81 -3.96
C ALA A 13 -2.37 11.87 -4.68
N SER A 14 -1.48 11.42 -5.57
CA SER A 14 -0.65 12.28 -6.42
C SER A 14 -1.49 13.17 -7.33
N LEU A 15 -2.46 12.57 -8.01
CA LEU A 15 -3.28 13.28 -8.98
C LEU A 15 -4.21 14.29 -8.31
N GLN A 16 -4.75 13.96 -7.13
CA GLN A 16 -5.51 14.90 -6.32
C GLN A 16 -4.64 16.09 -5.86
N LEU A 17 -3.44 15.82 -5.35
CA LEU A 17 -2.49 16.86 -4.94
C LEU A 17 -2.14 17.77 -6.12
N ALA A 18 -1.73 17.17 -7.24
CA ALA A 18 -1.34 17.89 -8.45
C ALA A 18 -2.49 18.77 -8.96
N LYS A 19 -3.70 18.22 -9.08
CA LYS A 19 -4.90 18.99 -9.48
C LYS A 19 -5.11 20.21 -8.60
N LYS A 20 -5.08 20.05 -7.27
CA LYS A 20 -5.31 21.16 -6.33
C LYS A 20 -4.21 22.22 -6.42
N LEU A 21 -2.96 21.86 -6.67
CA LEU A 21 -1.84 22.81 -6.77
C LEU A 21 -1.66 23.45 -8.17
N SER A 22 -2.28 22.86 -9.19
CA SER A 22 -2.02 23.12 -10.60
C SER A 22 -2.24 24.57 -11.07
N THR A 23 -2.92 25.42 -10.31
CA THR A 23 -3.12 26.84 -10.67
C THR A 23 -2.02 27.75 -10.12
N GLU A 24 -1.20 27.26 -9.20
CA GLU A 24 -0.28 28.07 -8.40
C GLU A 24 1.16 27.54 -8.39
N PHE A 25 1.38 26.25 -8.64
CA PHE A 25 2.69 25.59 -8.54
C PHE A 25 3.02 24.88 -9.85
N ASN A 26 4.32 24.85 -10.18
CA ASN A 26 4.85 23.92 -11.15
C ASN A 26 5.01 22.54 -10.50
N VAL A 27 4.26 21.54 -10.97
CA VAL A 27 4.21 20.20 -10.40
C VAL A 27 4.76 19.19 -11.40
N ILE A 28 5.81 18.46 -11.00
CA ILE A 28 6.31 17.31 -11.75
C ILE A 28 5.90 16.03 -11.03
N ILE A 29 5.27 15.10 -11.74
CA ILE A 29 4.93 13.76 -11.27
C ILE A 29 5.82 12.77 -12.01
N LEU A 30 6.58 11.97 -11.26
CA LEU A 30 7.38 10.87 -11.79
C LEU A 30 6.67 9.55 -11.56
N THR A 31 6.65 8.67 -12.55
CA THR A 31 6.16 7.30 -12.40
C THR A 31 7.10 6.32 -13.08
N LYS A 32 7.44 5.23 -12.38
CA LYS A 32 8.44 4.27 -12.86
C LYS A 32 7.98 3.41 -14.05
N SER A 33 6.69 3.43 -14.33
CA SER A 33 6.07 2.78 -15.49
C SER A 33 4.88 3.64 -15.94
N LYS A 34 3.86 3.04 -16.57
CA LYS A 34 2.63 3.72 -16.99
C LYS A 34 1.74 4.07 -15.80
N ALA A 35 1.08 5.22 -15.84
CA ALA A 35 0.15 5.66 -14.79
C ALA A 35 -1.03 4.68 -14.58
N GLU A 36 -1.42 3.98 -15.65
CA GLU A 36 -2.46 2.94 -15.64
C GLU A 36 -2.03 1.67 -14.88
N LEU A 37 -0.73 1.44 -14.71
CA LEU A 37 -0.17 0.32 -13.97
C LEU A 37 0.02 0.66 -12.49
N SER A 38 -1.07 1.10 -11.84
CA SER A 38 -1.11 1.48 -10.43
C SER A 38 -2.26 0.81 -9.69
N ASN A 39 -2.12 0.61 -8.37
CA ASN A 39 -3.19 0.09 -7.53
C ASN A 39 -4.46 0.95 -7.59
N SER A 40 -4.32 2.27 -7.71
CA SER A 40 -5.46 3.17 -7.86
C SER A 40 -6.26 2.92 -9.13
N TYR A 41 -5.59 2.66 -10.25
CA TYR A 41 -6.27 2.35 -11.52
C TYR A 41 -6.97 0.99 -11.48
N LEU A 42 -6.35 0.00 -10.83
CA LEU A 42 -6.91 -1.36 -10.67
C LEU A 42 -7.98 -1.46 -9.58
N ALA A 43 -8.22 -0.40 -8.81
CA ALA A 43 -9.18 -0.44 -7.71
C ALA A 43 -10.61 -0.62 -8.24
N GLN A 44 -11.23 -1.74 -7.85
CA GLN A 44 -12.59 -2.10 -8.26
C GLN A 44 -13.65 -1.54 -7.33
N GLY A 45 -13.39 -1.65 -6.02
CA GLY A 45 -14.28 -1.14 -4.97
C GLY A 45 -14.47 0.36 -5.07
N GLY A 46 -15.50 0.87 -4.39
CA GLY A 46 -15.79 2.29 -4.40
C GLY A 46 -14.96 3.11 -3.41
N ILE A 47 -15.41 4.34 -3.19
CA ILE A 47 -14.86 5.26 -2.19
C ILE A 47 -15.89 5.40 -1.07
N ALA A 48 -15.48 5.14 0.17
CA ALA A 48 -16.38 5.29 1.32
C ALA A 48 -16.62 6.76 1.65
N ALA A 49 -17.89 7.17 1.73
CA ALA A 49 -18.32 8.48 2.20
C ALA A 49 -19.75 8.42 2.74
N SER A 50 -19.97 8.99 3.94
CA SER A 50 -21.27 8.99 4.61
C SER A 50 -22.26 9.98 3.97
N LEU A 51 -22.79 9.60 2.79
CA LEU A 51 -23.71 10.40 1.98
C LEU A 51 -25.17 9.92 2.06
N GLY A 52 -25.43 8.80 2.73
CA GLY A 52 -26.77 8.23 2.86
C GLY A 52 -27.63 9.00 3.84
N ASP A 53 -28.94 9.05 3.58
CA ASP A 53 -29.90 9.83 4.40
C ASP A 53 -29.92 9.42 5.90
N SER A 54 -29.53 8.18 6.21
CA SER A 54 -29.48 7.63 7.58
C SER A 54 -28.06 7.41 8.10
N ASP A 55 -27.05 7.76 7.32
CA ASP A 55 -25.65 7.58 7.65
C ASP A 55 -25.03 8.87 8.21
N ASP A 56 -23.92 8.74 8.93
CA ASP A 56 -23.19 9.85 9.53
C ASP A 56 -21.70 9.47 9.66
N TYR A 57 -20.82 10.45 9.56
CA TYR A 57 -19.37 10.24 9.66
C TYR A 57 -18.94 9.52 10.95
N ARG A 58 -19.69 9.66 12.05
CA ARG A 58 -19.43 8.96 13.32
C ARG A 58 -19.63 7.45 13.20
N LYS A 59 -20.60 7.00 12.40
CA LYS A 59 -20.79 5.57 12.09
C LYS A 59 -19.64 5.05 11.24
N HIS A 60 -19.21 5.83 10.24
CA HIS A 60 -18.05 5.50 9.41
C HIS A 60 -16.77 5.40 10.24
N ALA A 61 -16.57 6.35 11.16
CA ALA A 61 -15.44 6.36 12.06
C ALA A 61 -15.44 5.12 12.98
N LEU A 62 -16.60 4.74 13.53
CA LEU A 62 -16.71 3.54 14.35
C LEU A 62 -16.35 2.27 13.57
N ASP A 63 -16.93 2.08 12.37
CA ASP A 63 -16.60 0.95 11.49
C ASP A 63 -15.09 0.91 11.18
N THR A 64 -14.48 2.08 10.98
CA THR A 64 -13.04 2.20 10.68
C THR A 64 -12.16 1.84 11.88
N LEU A 65 -12.57 2.26 13.08
CA LEU A 65 -11.88 1.93 14.34
C LEU A 65 -11.99 0.44 14.66
N GLU A 66 -13.17 -0.15 14.50
CA GLU A 66 -13.40 -1.57 14.71
C GLU A 66 -12.60 -2.42 13.70
N ALA A 67 -12.65 -2.05 12.41
CA ALA A 67 -11.89 -2.72 11.37
C ALA A 67 -10.38 -2.65 11.62
N GLY A 68 -9.87 -1.50 12.09
CA GLY A 68 -8.47 -1.30 12.44
C GLY A 68 -8.07 -1.84 13.80
N ARG A 69 -8.97 -2.56 14.49
CA ARG A 69 -8.75 -3.19 15.80
C ARG A 69 -8.30 -2.20 16.86
N PHE A 70 -8.83 -0.98 16.79
CA PHE A 70 -8.54 0.15 17.68
C PHE A 70 -7.06 0.54 17.79
N HIS A 71 -6.22 0.08 16.85
CA HIS A 71 -4.84 0.53 16.69
C HIS A 71 -4.75 1.85 15.90
N ASN A 72 -5.86 2.28 15.30
CA ASN A 72 -5.94 3.53 14.55
C ASN A 72 -5.65 4.74 15.45
N ASN A 73 -5.31 5.87 14.83
CA ASN A 73 -5.41 7.18 15.47
C ASN A 73 -6.87 7.70 15.37
N PRO A 74 -7.62 7.82 16.48
CA PRO A 74 -9.03 8.20 16.43
C PRO A 74 -9.30 9.61 15.89
N GLU A 75 -8.38 10.55 16.09
CA GLU A 75 -8.51 11.93 15.60
C GLU A 75 -8.39 11.97 14.07
N VAL A 76 -7.41 11.22 13.54
CA VAL A 76 -7.23 11.03 12.09
C VAL A 76 -8.46 10.37 11.47
N VAL A 77 -8.98 9.31 12.10
CA VAL A 77 -10.20 8.64 11.63
C VAL A 77 -11.39 9.58 11.61
N ALA A 78 -11.62 10.34 12.68
CA ALA A 78 -12.72 11.29 12.75
C ALA A 78 -12.62 12.37 11.68
N GLU A 79 -11.42 12.93 11.46
CA GLU A 79 -11.22 14.01 10.50
C GLU A 79 -11.40 13.54 9.04
N ILE A 80 -10.82 12.39 8.67
CA ILE A 80 -10.93 11.85 7.31
C ILE A 80 -12.39 11.47 7.00
N THR A 81 -13.06 10.74 7.90
CA THR A 81 -14.45 10.31 7.69
C THR A 81 -15.43 11.48 7.66
N LYS A 82 -15.20 12.51 8.48
CA LYS A 82 -15.98 13.76 8.45
C LYS A 82 -15.80 14.53 7.14
N THR A 83 -14.60 14.48 6.56
CA THR A 83 -14.27 15.17 5.32
C THR A 83 -14.73 14.40 4.07
N ALA A 84 -14.92 13.08 4.17
CA ALA A 84 -15.24 12.20 3.05
C ALA A 84 -16.43 12.66 2.18
N PRO A 85 -17.60 13.05 2.74
CA PRO A 85 -18.74 13.51 1.93
C PRO A 85 -18.40 14.71 1.05
N ARG A 86 -17.68 15.70 1.60
CA ARG A 86 -17.26 16.91 0.88
C ARG A 86 -16.31 16.58 -0.27
N LEU A 87 -15.37 15.66 -0.07
CA LEU A 87 -14.43 15.26 -1.13
C LEU A 87 -15.15 14.64 -2.32
N ILE A 88 -16.15 13.78 -2.06
CA ILE A 88 -16.97 13.20 -3.13
C ILE A 88 -17.78 14.27 -3.84
N GLU A 89 -18.42 15.17 -3.09
CA GLU A 89 -19.20 16.26 -3.65
C GLU A 89 -18.36 17.16 -4.55
N GLU A 90 -17.16 17.55 -4.12
CA GLU A 90 -16.22 18.34 -4.92
C GLU A 90 -15.82 17.62 -6.21
N LEU A 91 -15.45 16.34 -6.14
CA LEU A 91 -15.13 15.56 -7.34
C LEU A 91 -16.30 15.49 -8.30
N TRP A 92 -17.51 15.31 -7.77
CA TRP A 92 -18.71 15.22 -8.58
C TRP A 92 -19.03 16.57 -9.26
N GLN A 93 -18.91 17.68 -8.53
CA GLN A 93 -19.08 19.03 -9.06
C GLN A 93 -18.03 19.38 -10.12
N ASP A 94 -16.80 18.88 -9.95
CA ASP A 94 -15.72 19.05 -10.90
C ASP A 94 -15.86 18.17 -12.17
N GLY A 95 -16.92 17.35 -12.25
CA GLY A 95 -17.27 16.56 -13.44
C GLY A 95 -16.90 15.07 -13.38
N CYS A 96 -16.36 14.58 -12.25
CA CYS A 96 -16.18 13.15 -12.06
C CYS A 96 -17.55 12.45 -12.05
N THR A 97 -17.71 11.42 -12.87
CA THR A 97 -18.97 10.68 -12.94
C THR A 97 -19.03 9.67 -11.80
N PHE A 98 -20.21 9.52 -11.19
CA PHE A 98 -20.51 8.50 -10.20
C PHE A 98 -21.84 7.83 -10.55
N ASP A 99 -21.98 6.58 -10.15
CA ASP A 99 -23.17 5.77 -10.46
C ASP A 99 -24.40 6.30 -9.72
N LYS A 100 -25.53 6.28 -10.42
CA LYS A 100 -26.79 6.81 -9.93
C LYS A 100 -27.85 5.72 -9.84
N ASP A 101 -28.76 5.87 -8.89
CA ASP A 101 -29.95 5.05 -8.81
C ASP A 101 -31.04 5.51 -9.81
N SER A 102 -32.16 4.79 -9.83
CA SER A 102 -33.31 5.11 -10.70
C SER A 102 -33.93 6.49 -10.46
N THR A 103 -33.65 7.13 -9.34
CA THR A 103 -34.14 8.47 -8.97
C THR A 103 -33.15 9.58 -9.36
N GLY A 104 -31.95 9.21 -9.81
CA GLY A 104 -30.89 10.15 -10.17
C GLY A 104 -29.99 10.58 -9.00
N LYS A 105 -30.19 10.02 -7.80
CA LYS A 105 -29.29 10.18 -6.65
C LYS A 105 -28.08 9.25 -6.77
N LEU A 106 -27.01 9.50 -6.02
CA LEU A 106 -25.85 8.60 -5.96
C LEU A 106 -26.28 7.20 -5.47
N SER A 107 -25.87 6.17 -6.21
CA SER A 107 -26.06 4.78 -5.81
C SER A 107 -25.00 4.40 -4.79
N LEU A 108 -25.42 4.10 -3.56
CA LEU A 108 -24.52 3.76 -2.46
C LEU A 108 -24.49 2.24 -2.23
N GLY A 109 -23.30 1.66 -2.34
CA GLY A 109 -23.01 0.26 -2.03
C GLY A 109 -22.59 0.04 -0.57
N MET A 110 -22.37 -1.22 -0.22
CA MET A 110 -21.90 -1.67 1.09
C MET A 110 -20.91 -2.83 0.89
N GLU A 111 -19.77 -2.76 1.55
CA GLU A 111 -18.72 -3.78 1.57
C GLU A 111 -18.56 -4.32 2.99
N GLY A 112 -17.74 -5.36 3.19
CA GLY A 112 -17.57 -5.99 4.49
C GLY A 112 -17.14 -5.02 5.60
N ALA A 113 -17.66 -5.24 6.80
CA ALA A 113 -17.41 -4.46 8.02
C ALA A 113 -17.91 -3.00 8.01
N HIS A 114 -18.63 -2.57 6.97
CA HIS A 114 -19.44 -1.35 7.06
C HIS A 114 -20.76 -1.65 7.76
N SER A 115 -21.28 -0.71 8.54
CA SER A 115 -22.62 -0.77 9.16
C SER A 115 -23.71 -0.12 8.31
N GLU A 116 -23.33 0.70 7.31
CA GLU A 116 -24.24 1.46 6.45
C GLU A 116 -23.82 1.39 4.97
N LYS A 117 -24.77 1.69 4.06
CA LYS A 117 -24.49 1.87 2.63
C LYS A 117 -23.83 3.23 2.41
N ARG A 118 -22.51 3.25 2.22
CA ARG A 118 -21.70 4.47 2.10
C ARG A 118 -20.70 4.47 0.95
N ILE A 119 -20.73 3.46 0.10
CA ILE A 119 -19.65 3.25 -0.89
C ILE A 119 -20.09 3.78 -2.24
N VAL A 120 -19.42 4.85 -2.69
CA VAL A 120 -19.67 5.50 -3.95
C VAL A 120 -18.88 4.80 -5.04
N HIS A 121 -19.58 4.38 -6.10
CA HIS A 121 -18.99 3.70 -7.25
C HIS A 121 -19.00 4.59 -8.50
N SER A 122 -18.12 4.30 -9.45
CA SER A 122 -18.11 4.92 -10.78
C SER A 122 -17.85 3.87 -11.85
N GLY A 123 -18.81 3.71 -12.77
CA GLY A 123 -18.71 2.71 -13.83
C GLY A 123 -18.82 1.28 -13.29
N GLY A 124 -19.60 1.07 -12.23
CA GLY A 124 -19.71 -0.20 -11.52
C GLY A 124 -18.47 -0.51 -10.70
N ASP A 125 -17.73 -1.53 -11.11
CA ASP A 125 -16.50 -2.04 -10.46
C ASP A 125 -15.22 -1.44 -11.05
N ALA A 126 -15.32 -0.25 -11.62
CA ALA A 126 -14.21 0.44 -12.26
C ALA A 126 -13.93 1.80 -11.62
N THR A 127 -14.32 1.97 -10.35
CA THR A 127 -14.26 3.28 -9.67
C THR A 127 -12.86 3.88 -9.72
N GLY A 128 -11.84 3.07 -9.42
CA GLY A 128 -10.45 3.46 -9.50
C GLY A 128 -10.07 3.99 -10.88
N LYS A 129 -10.26 3.16 -11.91
CA LYS A 129 -10.04 3.54 -13.30
C LYS A 129 -10.74 4.84 -13.68
N LYS A 130 -12.03 5.00 -13.37
CA LYS A 130 -12.81 6.17 -13.75
C LYS A 130 -12.35 7.46 -13.07
N VAL A 131 -12.01 7.39 -11.80
CA VAL A 131 -11.48 8.54 -11.06
C VAL A 131 -10.08 8.91 -11.57
N MET A 132 -9.23 7.92 -11.87
CA MET A 132 -7.90 8.15 -12.43
C MET A 132 -7.97 8.77 -13.83
N GLU A 133 -8.82 8.26 -14.72
CA GLU A 133 -9.10 8.82 -16.06
C GLU A 133 -9.57 10.28 -15.95
N PHE A 134 -10.49 10.58 -15.03
CA PHE A 134 -10.94 11.94 -14.79
C PHE A 134 -9.79 12.90 -14.46
N PHE A 135 -8.87 12.52 -13.57
CA PHE A 135 -7.74 13.38 -13.23
C PHE A 135 -6.76 13.57 -14.38
N THR A 136 -6.42 12.50 -15.11
CA THR A 136 -5.43 12.57 -16.18
C THR A 136 -5.94 13.34 -17.40
N GLU A 137 -7.24 13.23 -17.71
CA GLU A 137 -7.89 13.96 -18.79
C GLU A 137 -8.08 15.46 -18.48
N ASN A 138 -8.23 15.82 -17.19
CA ASN A 138 -8.46 17.20 -16.75
C ASN A 138 -7.18 17.90 -16.22
N LYS A 139 -5.99 17.43 -16.60
CA LYS A 139 -4.73 18.08 -16.23
C LYS A 139 -4.51 19.37 -17.03
N ASN A 140 -3.86 20.36 -16.40
CA ASN A 140 -3.46 21.60 -17.08
C ASN A 140 -1.93 21.61 -17.36
N ASN A 141 -1.45 22.69 -17.97
CA ASN A 141 -0.06 22.82 -18.41
C ASN A 141 0.98 22.94 -17.26
N ASN A 142 0.54 23.17 -16.02
CA ASN A 142 1.43 23.25 -14.86
C ASN A 142 1.67 21.87 -14.20
N ILE A 143 1.06 20.81 -14.75
CA ILE A 143 1.29 19.43 -14.33
C ILE A 143 2.04 18.70 -15.45
N GLU A 144 3.28 18.34 -15.17
CA GLU A 144 4.09 17.47 -16.04
C GLU A 144 4.11 16.04 -15.44
N LEU A 145 3.53 15.07 -16.15
CA LEU A 145 3.61 13.65 -15.80
C LEU A 145 4.66 12.99 -16.67
N ILE A 146 5.75 12.54 -16.05
CA ILE A 146 6.88 11.88 -16.72
C ILE A 146 6.84 10.39 -16.36
N GLU A 147 6.53 9.57 -17.36
CA GLU A 147 6.51 8.12 -17.23
C GLU A 147 7.88 7.49 -17.44
N ASN A 148 8.02 6.24 -17.00
CA ASN A 148 9.22 5.42 -17.15
C ASN A 148 10.48 6.03 -16.49
N VAL A 149 10.31 6.68 -15.34
CA VAL A 149 11.41 7.21 -14.51
C VAL A 149 11.42 6.49 -13.16
N PHE A 150 12.43 5.66 -12.92
CA PHE A 150 12.66 5.01 -11.64
C PHE A 150 13.45 5.96 -10.73
N VAL A 151 12.87 6.35 -9.59
CA VAL A 151 13.57 7.19 -8.61
C VAL A 151 14.38 6.30 -7.68
N TYR A 152 15.68 6.57 -7.58
CA TYR A 152 16.61 5.72 -6.81
C TYR A 152 17.26 6.43 -5.63
N GLU A 153 17.13 7.76 -5.50
CA GLU A 153 17.73 8.48 -4.38
C GLU A 153 16.93 9.76 -4.07
N LEU A 154 16.70 10.02 -2.79
CA LEU A 154 16.25 11.34 -2.32
C LEU A 154 17.48 12.18 -1.97
N MET A 155 17.53 13.41 -2.49
CA MET A 155 18.61 14.32 -2.20
C MET A 155 18.29 15.07 -0.90
N VAL A 156 19.04 14.76 0.17
CA VAL A 156 18.83 15.31 1.52
C VAL A 156 20.08 16.03 2.01
N ASN A 157 19.90 17.27 2.49
CA ASN A 157 20.93 17.98 3.21
C ASN A 157 20.95 17.47 4.66
N THR A 158 21.95 16.68 5.02
CA THR A 158 22.06 16.07 6.35
C THR A 158 22.22 17.08 7.49
N ASN A 159 22.77 18.28 7.21
CA ASN A 159 22.91 19.32 8.25
C ASN A 159 21.56 19.94 8.64
N SER A 160 20.67 20.16 7.66
CA SER A 160 19.34 20.75 7.90
C SER A 160 18.22 19.70 7.94
N ASN A 161 18.55 18.43 7.77
CA ASN A 161 17.61 17.31 7.61
C ASN A 161 16.51 17.65 6.58
N GLN A 162 16.90 18.21 5.43
CA GLN A 162 15.98 18.77 4.45
C GLN A 162 16.12 18.10 3.09
N CYS A 163 15.04 17.54 2.58
CA CYS A 163 14.97 17.06 1.19
C CYS A 163 14.85 18.24 0.23
N PHE A 164 15.61 18.20 -0.85
CA PHE A 164 15.61 19.24 -1.89
C PHE A 164 15.45 18.67 -3.31
N GLY A 165 15.04 17.41 -3.42
CA GLY A 165 14.79 16.77 -4.71
C GLY A 165 15.05 15.26 -4.70
N ALA A 166 15.16 14.68 -5.89
CA ALA A 166 15.45 13.27 -6.08
C ALA A 166 16.27 13.02 -7.36
N LYS A 167 16.91 11.86 -7.44
CA LYS A 167 17.57 11.36 -8.65
C LYS A 167 16.74 10.24 -9.27
N GLY A 168 16.49 10.37 -10.56
CA GLY A 168 15.78 9.38 -11.36
C GLY A 168 16.66 8.79 -12.46
N VAL A 169 16.27 7.61 -12.94
CA VAL A 169 16.84 6.95 -14.11
C VAL A 169 15.73 6.50 -15.04
N THR A 170 15.86 6.77 -16.33
CA THR A 170 14.94 6.31 -17.39
C THR A 170 15.27 4.89 -17.83
N GLU A 171 14.36 4.25 -18.56
CA GLU A 171 14.56 2.89 -19.11
C GLU A 171 15.82 2.75 -19.99
N ASP A 172 16.23 3.82 -20.68
CA ASP A 172 17.46 3.86 -21.50
C ASP A 172 18.74 4.11 -20.69
N GLY A 173 18.63 4.23 -19.36
CA GLY A 173 19.75 4.46 -18.44
C GLY A 173 20.11 5.94 -18.24
N THR A 174 19.40 6.89 -18.86
CA THR A 174 19.65 8.32 -18.65
C THR A 174 19.34 8.71 -17.21
N ARG A 175 20.32 9.31 -16.50
CA ARG A 175 20.15 9.78 -15.13
C ARG A 175 19.80 11.27 -15.11
N ILE A 176 18.79 11.60 -14.32
CA ILE A 176 18.22 12.94 -14.25
C ILE A 176 18.11 13.34 -12.78
N GLU A 177 18.58 14.54 -12.45
CA GLU A 177 18.37 15.15 -11.14
C GLU A 177 17.14 16.07 -11.20
N PHE A 178 16.26 15.91 -10.23
CA PHE A 178 15.04 16.71 -10.07
C PHE A 178 15.15 17.51 -8.79
N TYR A 179 15.21 18.84 -8.89
CA TYR A 179 15.29 19.75 -7.75
C TYR A 179 13.90 20.28 -7.40
N SER A 180 13.55 20.29 -6.12
CA SER A 180 12.25 20.79 -5.68
C SER A 180 12.25 21.32 -4.25
N ALA A 181 11.32 22.25 -3.97
CA ALA A 181 11.16 22.81 -2.62
C ALA A 181 10.41 21.83 -1.72
N HIS A 182 9.54 21.02 -2.32
CA HIS A 182 8.74 20.00 -1.67
C HIS A 182 8.79 18.71 -2.48
N THR A 183 9.29 17.63 -1.87
CA THR A 183 9.31 16.29 -2.46
C THR A 183 8.25 15.43 -1.79
N VAL A 184 7.42 14.74 -2.56
CA VAL A 184 6.29 13.93 -2.07
C VAL A 184 6.43 12.49 -2.56
N ILE A 185 6.44 11.53 -1.64
CA ILE A 185 6.34 10.10 -1.94
C ILE A 185 4.87 9.69 -1.97
N ALA A 186 4.45 9.09 -3.09
CA ALA A 186 3.11 8.57 -3.32
C ALA A 186 3.17 7.28 -4.15
N THR A 187 4.14 6.42 -3.84
CA THR A 187 4.54 5.24 -4.63
C THR A 187 3.64 4.01 -4.46
N GLY A 188 2.65 4.07 -3.57
CA GLY A 188 1.89 2.91 -3.15
C GLY A 188 2.63 2.06 -2.10
N GLY A 189 2.07 0.90 -1.77
CA GLY A 189 2.62 -0.03 -0.77
C GLY A 189 3.71 -0.96 -1.30
N CYS A 190 3.72 -2.20 -0.83
CA CYS A 190 4.74 -3.20 -1.12
C CYS A 190 4.18 -4.59 -1.42
N GLY A 191 2.98 -4.66 -2.02
CA GLY A 191 2.25 -5.91 -2.20
C GLY A 191 2.98 -6.97 -3.03
N THR A 192 3.90 -6.58 -3.92
CA THR A 192 4.65 -7.53 -4.77
C THR A 192 5.89 -8.12 -4.09
N LEU A 193 6.12 -7.82 -2.80
CA LEU A 193 7.07 -8.56 -1.97
C LEU A 193 6.59 -9.98 -1.65
N TYR A 194 5.37 -10.33 -2.03
CA TYR A 194 4.75 -11.62 -1.78
C TYR A 194 4.40 -12.30 -3.10
N THR A 195 4.54 -13.64 -3.17
CA THR A 195 4.28 -14.43 -4.39
C THR A 195 2.88 -14.21 -4.97
N TYR A 196 1.87 -14.12 -4.10
CA TYR A 196 0.49 -13.86 -4.50
C TYR A 196 0.07 -12.49 -3.99
N THR A 197 -0.47 -11.68 -4.89
CA THR A 197 -0.83 -10.29 -4.58
C THR A 197 -1.92 -9.77 -5.51
N SER A 198 -2.80 -8.91 -5.01
CA SER A 198 -3.72 -8.18 -5.89
C SER A 198 -3.11 -6.92 -6.48
N SER A 199 -1.91 -6.54 -6.01
CA SER A 199 -1.29 -5.28 -6.42
C SER A 199 -0.79 -5.33 -7.86
N ALA A 200 -0.71 -4.16 -8.50
CA ALA A 200 0.01 -4.02 -9.76
C ALA A 200 1.47 -4.50 -9.59
N SER A 201 2.08 -5.04 -10.65
CA SER A 201 3.45 -5.56 -10.63
C SER A 201 4.51 -4.51 -10.25
N THR A 202 4.15 -3.23 -10.32
CA THR A 202 4.97 -2.07 -9.97
C THR A 202 5.04 -1.81 -8.46
N ILE A 203 4.26 -2.47 -7.60
CA ILE A 203 4.13 -2.09 -6.17
C ILE A 203 5.14 -2.84 -5.28
N THR A 204 6.40 -2.46 -5.40
CA THR A 204 7.59 -3.17 -4.86
C THR A 204 8.15 -2.60 -3.56
N GLY A 205 7.54 -1.55 -3.00
CA GLY A 205 8.01 -0.92 -1.75
C GLY A 205 9.10 0.15 -1.92
N ASP A 206 9.35 0.61 -3.15
CA ASP A 206 10.46 1.54 -3.46
C ASP A 206 10.44 2.81 -2.61
N GLY A 207 9.27 3.44 -2.46
CA GLY A 207 9.14 4.66 -1.66
C GLY A 207 9.41 4.45 -0.17
N ILE A 208 9.08 3.28 0.38
CA ILE A 208 9.38 2.94 1.77
C ILE A 208 10.90 2.84 1.95
N ALA A 209 11.59 2.13 1.06
CA ALA A 209 13.04 2.02 1.07
C ALA A 209 13.70 3.40 0.88
N LEU A 210 13.26 4.20 -0.10
CA LEU A 210 13.76 5.55 -0.34
C LEU A 210 13.66 6.43 0.91
N ALA A 211 12.49 6.47 1.55
CA ALA A 211 12.25 7.27 2.73
C ALA A 211 13.13 6.81 3.90
N TYR A 212 13.20 5.50 4.17
CA TYR A 212 14.05 4.96 5.23
C TYR A 212 15.52 5.30 5.00
N LEU A 213 16.01 5.14 3.77
CA LEU A 213 17.39 5.45 3.41
C LEU A 213 17.69 6.95 3.52
N ALA A 214 16.69 7.80 3.30
CA ALA A 214 16.77 9.24 3.50
C ALA A 214 16.67 9.68 4.98
N GLY A 215 16.51 8.74 5.93
CA GLY A 215 16.40 9.02 7.36
C GLY A 215 14.98 9.30 7.86
N ALA A 216 13.95 9.05 7.04
CA ALA A 216 12.57 9.13 7.47
C ALA A 216 12.20 7.96 8.39
N SER A 217 11.32 8.22 9.36
CA SER A 217 10.76 7.21 10.24
C SER A 217 9.75 6.34 9.48
N ILE A 218 9.86 5.03 9.63
CA ILE A 218 8.94 4.02 9.06
C ILE A 218 8.29 3.28 10.23
N ILE A 219 6.96 3.12 10.19
CA ILE A 219 6.21 2.49 11.28
C ILE A 219 5.32 1.35 10.79
N ASP A 220 5.04 0.42 11.71
CA ASP A 220 3.92 -0.53 11.63
C ASP A 220 3.93 -1.44 10.39
N MET A 221 5.12 -1.73 9.87
CA MET A 221 5.34 -2.51 8.64
C MET A 221 4.86 -3.96 8.74
N GLU A 222 4.59 -4.47 9.93
CA GLU A 222 4.03 -5.80 10.16
C GLU A 222 2.57 -5.92 9.72
N PHE A 223 1.84 -4.81 9.65
CA PHE A 223 0.43 -4.82 9.28
C PHE A 223 0.28 -4.81 7.75
N VAL A 224 0.24 -6.02 7.18
CA VAL A 224 -0.07 -6.28 5.77
C VAL A 224 -1.38 -7.05 5.69
N GLN A 225 -2.35 -6.55 4.94
CA GLN A 225 -3.62 -7.22 4.76
C GLN A 225 -3.51 -8.33 3.71
N PHE A 226 -3.88 -9.55 4.09
CA PHE A 226 -3.99 -10.69 3.18
C PHE A 226 -5.45 -11.03 2.91
N HIS A 227 -5.81 -11.24 1.64
CA HIS A 227 -7.13 -11.69 1.24
C HIS A 227 -7.11 -13.19 0.90
N PRO A 228 -8.09 -14.00 1.35
CA PRO A 228 -8.08 -15.44 1.09
C PRO A 228 -8.30 -15.82 -0.38
N THR A 229 -9.14 -15.06 -1.08
CA THR A 229 -9.61 -15.41 -2.42
C THR A 229 -9.23 -14.35 -3.45
N LEU A 230 -8.05 -14.49 -4.04
CA LEU A 230 -7.66 -13.81 -5.28
C LEU A 230 -7.84 -14.78 -6.44
N LEU A 231 -8.45 -14.34 -7.54
CA LEU A 231 -8.61 -15.13 -8.75
C LEU A 231 -7.23 -15.44 -9.34
N TYR A 232 -6.92 -16.72 -9.53
CA TYR A 232 -5.59 -17.21 -9.89
C TYR A 232 -5.60 -17.93 -11.23
N VAL A 233 -4.93 -17.36 -12.23
CA VAL A 233 -4.94 -17.83 -13.61
C VAL A 233 -3.52 -17.86 -14.16
N ASN A 234 -3.12 -18.98 -14.79
CA ASN A 234 -1.84 -19.12 -15.48
C ASN A 234 -0.62 -18.67 -14.66
N GLY A 235 -0.59 -19.01 -13.37
CA GLY A 235 0.54 -18.67 -12.50
C GLY A 235 0.49 -17.28 -11.88
N LYS A 236 -0.59 -16.51 -12.08
CA LYS A 236 -0.72 -15.13 -11.59
C LYS A 236 -2.10 -14.85 -11.00
N THR A 237 -2.13 -13.98 -10.00
CA THR A 237 -3.37 -13.41 -9.48
C THR A 237 -3.83 -12.25 -10.37
N VAL A 238 -5.12 -12.20 -10.69
CA VAL A 238 -5.68 -11.25 -11.67
C VAL A 238 -6.77 -10.34 -11.10
N GLY A 239 -7.19 -10.60 -9.87
CA GLY A 239 -8.13 -9.74 -9.15
C GLY A 239 -8.66 -10.41 -7.88
N LEU A 240 -9.45 -9.65 -7.12
CA LEU A 240 -10.02 -10.10 -5.86
C LEU A 240 -11.42 -10.70 -6.09
N ILE A 241 -11.71 -11.84 -5.47
CA ILE A 241 -13.06 -12.40 -5.37
C ILE A 241 -13.58 -12.04 -3.98
N SER A 242 -14.67 -11.27 -3.93
CA SER A 242 -15.24 -10.78 -2.67
C SER A 242 -15.60 -11.92 -1.71
N GLU A 243 -15.37 -11.70 -0.42
CA GLU A 243 -15.81 -12.59 0.68
C GLU A 243 -17.33 -12.82 0.67
N ALA A 244 -18.10 -11.90 0.09
CA ALA A 244 -19.54 -12.08 -0.13
C ALA A 244 -19.87 -13.34 -0.95
N VAL A 245 -19.00 -13.78 -1.85
CA VAL A 245 -19.21 -15.02 -2.62
C VAL A 245 -19.21 -16.25 -1.70
N ARG A 246 -18.30 -16.31 -0.71
CA ARG A 246 -18.30 -17.35 0.34
C ARG A 246 -19.53 -17.22 1.23
N GLY A 247 -19.90 -15.99 1.59
CA GLY A 247 -21.13 -15.69 2.35
C GLY A 247 -22.42 -16.17 1.67
N ASP A 248 -22.44 -16.17 0.33
CA ASP A 248 -23.55 -16.67 -0.49
C ASP A 248 -23.53 -18.19 -0.72
N GLY A 249 -22.65 -18.89 -0.01
CA GLY A 249 -22.62 -20.36 0.04
C GLY A 249 -21.53 -21.01 -0.80
N ALA A 250 -20.68 -20.24 -1.48
CA ALA A 250 -19.54 -20.81 -2.20
C ALA A 250 -18.57 -21.50 -1.24
N ARG A 251 -17.97 -22.60 -1.70
CA ARG A 251 -17.14 -23.49 -0.86
C ARG A 251 -15.74 -23.65 -1.44
N LEU A 252 -14.72 -23.70 -0.60
CA LEU A 252 -13.35 -23.94 -1.06
C LEU A 252 -13.11 -25.44 -1.23
N VAL A 253 -12.67 -25.83 -2.43
CA VAL A 253 -12.49 -27.22 -2.82
C VAL A 253 -11.16 -27.45 -3.54
N THR A 254 -10.65 -28.67 -3.49
CA THR A 254 -9.56 -29.12 -4.38
C THR A 254 -10.09 -29.45 -5.78
N ALA A 255 -9.19 -29.72 -6.73
CA ALA A 255 -9.54 -30.23 -8.06
C ALA A 255 -10.37 -31.55 -8.04
N SER A 256 -10.27 -32.35 -6.97
CA SER A 256 -11.05 -33.57 -6.79
C SER A 256 -12.41 -33.34 -6.12
N GLY A 257 -12.75 -32.09 -5.78
CA GLY A 257 -14.00 -31.72 -5.11
C GLY A 257 -13.97 -31.89 -3.59
N LYS A 258 -12.81 -32.13 -2.98
CA LYS A 258 -12.68 -32.22 -1.52
C LYS A 258 -12.82 -30.84 -0.90
N TYR A 259 -13.74 -30.65 0.04
CA TYR A 259 -13.83 -29.43 0.85
C TYR A 259 -12.57 -29.27 1.72
N ILE A 260 -11.87 -28.15 1.56
CA ILE A 260 -10.59 -27.96 2.26
C ILE A 260 -10.74 -27.41 3.67
N MET A 261 -11.88 -26.76 3.96
CA MET A 261 -12.18 -26.16 5.26
C MET A 261 -12.97 -27.08 6.19
N GLU A 262 -13.42 -28.24 5.69
CA GLU A 262 -14.13 -29.23 6.49
C GLU A 262 -13.22 -29.77 7.60
N ASN A 263 -13.73 -29.83 8.84
CA ASN A 263 -12.98 -30.20 10.05
C ASN A 263 -11.77 -29.28 10.39
N VAL A 264 -11.57 -28.16 9.68
CA VAL A 264 -10.53 -27.17 10.00
C VAL A 264 -11.03 -26.16 11.02
N HIS A 265 -12.25 -25.67 10.85
CA HIS A 265 -12.85 -24.66 11.74
C HIS A 265 -14.39 -24.81 11.75
N PRO A 266 -15.09 -24.56 12.89
CA PRO A 266 -16.55 -24.68 12.95
C PRO A 266 -17.33 -23.81 11.94
N TYR A 267 -16.77 -22.66 11.55
CA TYR A 267 -17.34 -21.78 10.52
C TYR A 267 -16.88 -22.11 9.09
N GLU A 268 -16.06 -23.14 8.91
CA GLU A 268 -15.58 -23.61 7.60
C GLU A 268 -15.08 -22.47 6.69
N ASP A 269 -15.68 -22.27 5.52
CA ASP A 269 -15.31 -21.23 4.54
C ASP A 269 -15.54 -19.80 5.05
N LEU A 270 -16.28 -19.62 6.14
CA LEU A 270 -16.50 -18.35 6.84
C LEU A 270 -15.63 -18.20 8.10
N ALA A 271 -14.63 -19.06 8.28
CA ALA A 271 -13.64 -18.93 9.34
C ALA A 271 -12.83 -17.61 9.22
N PRO A 272 -12.14 -17.20 10.29
CA PRO A 272 -11.24 -16.04 10.25
C PRO A 272 -10.27 -16.09 9.07
N ARG A 273 -10.03 -14.93 8.44
CA ARG A 273 -9.23 -14.81 7.19
C ARG A 273 -7.85 -15.45 7.28
N HIS A 274 -7.16 -15.35 8.40
CA HIS A 274 -5.84 -15.95 8.57
C HIS A 274 -5.91 -17.48 8.49
N ILE A 275 -6.96 -18.12 9.02
CA ILE A 275 -7.18 -19.57 8.94
C ILE A 275 -7.46 -19.96 7.48
N VAL A 276 -8.45 -19.33 6.85
CA VAL A 276 -8.84 -19.65 5.46
C VAL A 276 -7.65 -19.45 4.51
N SER A 277 -6.98 -18.30 4.58
CA SER A 277 -5.82 -17.99 3.74
C SER A 277 -4.68 -18.98 3.98
N GLN A 278 -4.39 -19.34 5.23
CA GLN A 278 -3.31 -20.29 5.55
C GLN A 278 -3.63 -21.69 5.03
N THR A 279 -4.88 -22.14 5.15
CA THR A 279 -5.31 -23.44 4.60
C THR A 279 -5.15 -23.46 3.08
N ILE A 280 -5.63 -22.44 2.36
CA ILE A 280 -5.44 -22.38 0.90
C ILE A 280 -3.94 -22.41 0.55
N TYR A 281 -3.12 -21.62 1.25
CA TYR A 281 -1.67 -21.58 1.01
C TYR A 281 -0.99 -22.94 1.22
N GLN A 282 -1.38 -23.70 2.24
CA GLN A 282 -0.85 -25.05 2.51
C GLN A 282 -1.14 -26.01 1.36
N TYR A 283 -2.36 -26.02 0.82
CA TYR A 283 -2.70 -26.86 -0.34
C TYR A 283 -1.89 -26.44 -1.58
N LEU A 284 -1.79 -25.14 -1.87
CA LEU A 284 -1.00 -24.63 -3.00
C LEU A 284 0.49 -25.00 -2.89
N SER A 285 1.06 -24.90 -1.68
CA SER A 285 2.47 -25.24 -1.42
C SER A 285 2.76 -26.73 -1.59
N ASN A 286 1.74 -27.58 -1.47
CA ASN A 286 1.82 -29.02 -1.73
C ASN A 286 1.60 -29.38 -3.21
N GLY A 287 1.44 -28.39 -4.09
CA GLY A 287 1.21 -28.60 -5.52
C GLY A 287 -0.25 -28.90 -5.88
N GLU A 288 -1.18 -28.72 -4.96
CA GLU A 288 -2.61 -28.84 -5.24
C GLU A 288 -3.20 -27.51 -5.73
N THR A 289 -4.22 -27.58 -6.59
CA THR A 289 -5.00 -26.39 -6.98
C THR A 289 -6.24 -26.27 -6.11
N VAL A 290 -6.49 -25.07 -5.58
CA VAL A 290 -7.70 -24.74 -4.83
C VAL A 290 -8.65 -23.91 -5.70
N TYR A 291 -9.93 -24.23 -5.59
CA TYR A 291 -11.02 -23.53 -6.26
C TYR A 291 -12.03 -23.02 -5.22
N LEU A 292 -12.67 -21.90 -5.55
CA LEU A 292 -13.93 -21.50 -4.96
C LEU A 292 -15.05 -22.07 -5.85
N ASP A 293 -15.75 -23.07 -5.33
CA ASP A 293 -16.93 -23.66 -5.95
C ASP A 293 -18.14 -22.75 -5.75
N ILE A 294 -18.65 -22.22 -6.84
CA ILE A 294 -19.80 -21.32 -6.92
C ILE A 294 -21.06 -22.04 -7.46
N SER A 295 -21.01 -23.35 -7.69
CA SER A 295 -22.09 -24.12 -8.34
C SER A 295 -23.44 -24.05 -7.61
N MET A 296 -23.43 -23.85 -6.29
CA MET A 296 -24.62 -23.65 -5.47
C MET A 296 -25.25 -22.25 -5.59
N ILE A 297 -24.55 -21.30 -6.21
CA ILE A 297 -25.03 -19.92 -6.35
C ILE A 297 -25.83 -19.77 -7.64
N THR A 298 -27.15 -19.75 -7.51
CA THR A 298 -28.03 -19.43 -8.63
C THR A 298 -27.85 -17.99 -9.09
N ASN A 299 -27.87 -17.76 -10.41
CA ASN A 299 -27.73 -16.43 -11.02
C ASN A 299 -26.42 -15.71 -10.64
N PHE A 300 -25.32 -16.45 -10.49
CA PHE A 300 -24.00 -15.90 -10.15
C PHE A 300 -23.62 -14.67 -11.00
N GLN A 301 -23.88 -14.73 -12.30
CA GLN A 301 -23.56 -13.64 -13.23
C GLN A 301 -24.29 -12.33 -12.93
N THR A 302 -25.53 -12.42 -12.47
CA THR A 302 -26.34 -11.24 -12.10
C THR A 302 -25.98 -10.74 -10.71
N ARG A 303 -25.63 -11.63 -9.77
CA ARG A 303 -25.26 -11.28 -8.39
C ARG A 303 -23.85 -10.71 -8.29
N PHE A 304 -22.93 -11.22 -9.10
CA PHE A 304 -21.51 -10.88 -9.11
C PHE A 304 -21.02 -10.54 -10.53
N PRO A 305 -21.58 -9.50 -11.17
CA PRO A 305 -21.27 -9.15 -12.56
C PRO A 305 -19.79 -8.80 -12.77
N SER A 306 -19.18 -8.16 -11.79
CA SER A 306 -17.76 -7.78 -11.76
C SER A 306 -16.83 -8.98 -11.81
N ILE A 307 -17.06 -9.93 -10.90
CA ILE A 307 -16.29 -11.18 -10.82
C ILE A 307 -16.53 -12.00 -12.09
N THR A 308 -17.76 -12.01 -12.61
CA THR A 308 -18.12 -12.67 -13.87
C THR A 308 -17.35 -12.11 -15.05
N LYS A 309 -17.31 -10.78 -15.19
CA LYS A 309 -16.54 -10.10 -16.24
C LYS A 309 -15.06 -10.45 -16.14
N MET A 310 -14.48 -10.38 -14.93
CA MET A 310 -13.09 -10.77 -14.67
C MET A 310 -12.81 -12.22 -15.08
N CYS A 311 -13.70 -13.16 -14.75
CA CYS A 311 -13.58 -14.55 -15.15
C CYS A 311 -13.62 -14.72 -16.67
N ILE A 312 -14.55 -14.06 -17.36
CA ILE A 312 -14.67 -14.12 -18.83
C ILE A 312 -13.42 -13.55 -19.52
N GLU A 313 -12.93 -12.39 -19.05
CA GLU A 313 -11.73 -11.74 -19.59
C GLU A 313 -10.49 -12.62 -19.48
N HIS A 314 -10.42 -13.48 -18.46
CA HIS A 314 -9.30 -14.40 -18.22
C HIS A 314 -9.59 -15.85 -18.67
N GLY A 315 -10.65 -16.07 -19.46
CA GLY A 315 -10.94 -17.36 -20.08
C GLY A 315 -11.42 -18.45 -19.11
N ILE A 316 -12.00 -18.06 -17.96
CA ILE A 316 -12.53 -19.00 -16.96
C ILE A 316 -13.96 -19.38 -17.34
N ASP A 317 -14.17 -20.69 -17.50
CA ASP A 317 -15.47 -21.25 -17.80
C ASP A 317 -16.36 -21.31 -16.55
N LEU A 318 -17.24 -20.31 -16.43
CA LEU A 318 -18.21 -20.21 -15.32
C LEU A 318 -19.21 -21.38 -15.28
N GLN A 319 -19.43 -22.12 -16.38
CA GLN A 319 -20.34 -23.28 -16.38
C GLN A 319 -19.80 -24.43 -15.54
N LYS A 320 -18.47 -24.51 -15.39
CA LYS A 320 -17.83 -25.49 -14.49
C LYS A 320 -18.07 -25.18 -13.02
N GLY A 321 -18.46 -23.95 -12.69
CA GLY A 321 -18.72 -23.52 -11.32
C GLY A 321 -17.48 -23.45 -10.42
N LEU A 322 -16.26 -23.58 -10.95
CA LEU A 322 -15.02 -23.60 -10.18
C LEU A 322 -14.12 -22.41 -10.53
N LEU A 323 -13.89 -21.52 -9.56
CA LEU A 323 -13.01 -20.37 -9.74
C LEU A 323 -11.66 -20.66 -9.07
N PRO A 324 -10.53 -20.74 -9.81
CA PRO A 324 -9.23 -20.99 -9.20
C PRO A 324 -8.82 -19.81 -8.31
N VAL A 325 -8.35 -20.09 -7.09
CA VAL A 325 -8.03 -19.05 -6.10
C VAL A 325 -6.69 -19.26 -5.41
N ALA A 326 -6.07 -18.16 -5.00
CA ALA A 326 -4.92 -18.11 -4.11
C ALA A 326 -5.08 -17.02 -3.06
N PRO A 327 -4.50 -17.18 -1.85
CA PRO A 327 -4.46 -16.12 -0.85
C PRO A 327 -3.32 -15.17 -1.20
N GLY A 328 -3.48 -13.87 -0.99
CA GLY A 328 -2.41 -12.93 -1.32
C GLY A 328 -2.46 -11.61 -0.61
N SER A 329 -1.33 -10.90 -0.65
CA SER A 329 -1.19 -9.54 -0.12
C SER A 329 -2.11 -8.59 -0.87
N HIS A 330 -2.70 -7.63 -0.16
CA HIS A 330 -3.68 -6.71 -0.73
C HIS A 330 -3.39 -5.24 -0.42
N PHE A 331 -2.98 -4.92 0.82
CA PHE A 331 -2.77 -3.53 1.24
C PHE A 331 -1.75 -3.46 2.38
N LEU A 332 -0.87 -2.46 2.36
CA LEU A 332 0.03 -2.15 3.47
C LEU A 332 -0.61 -1.08 4.37
N MET A 333 -0.84 -1.39 5.65
CA MET A 333 -1.35 -0.41 6.63
C MET A 333 -0.23 0.41 7.27
N GLY A 334 0.95 -0.18 7.41
CA GLY A 334 2.18 0.52 7.82
C GLY A 334 2.73 1.42 6.73
N GLY A 335 3.94 1.93 6.91
CA GLY A 335 4.62 2.75 5.91
C GLY A 335 5.41 3.90 6.52
N ILE A 336 5.60 4.97 5.75
CA ILE A 336 6.33 6.17 6.18
C ILE A 336 5.49 6.89 7.25
N ASP A 337 6.04 7.09 8.45
CA ASP A 337 5.34 7.80 9.52
C ASP A 337 5.07 9.25 9.09
N THR A 338 3.80 9.62 9.07
CA THR A 338 3.38 10.97 8.73
C THR A 338 2.32 11.49 9.68
N ASP A 339 2.27 12.81 9.79
CA ASP A 339 1.10 13.46 10.33
C ASP A 339 -0.06 13.50 9.30
N LEU A 340 -1.20 14.07 9.71
CA LEU A 340 -2.41 14.17 8.88
C LEU A 340 -2.22 15.01 7.60
N PHE A 341 -1.15 15.81 7.50
CA PHE A 341 -0.79 16.59 6.32
C PHE A 341 0.22 15.87 5.42
N GLY A 342 0.69 14.68 5.81
CA GLY A 342 1.69 13.91 5.07
C GLY A 342 3.13 14.33 5.36
N ARG A 343 3.41 15.16 6.37
CA ARG A 343 4.80 15.54 6.72
C ARG A 343 5.53 14.34 7.31
N THR A 344 6.72 14.05 6.80
CA THR A 344 7.62 13.02 7.38
C THR A 344 8.55 13.64 8.43
N SER A 345 9.39 12.81 9.05
CA SER A 345 10.47 13.28 9.94
C SER A 345 11.64 13.96 9.22
N VAL A 346 11.64 14.01 7.87
CA VAL A 346 12.63 14.74 7.06
C VAL A 346 11.96 16.01 6.53
N ASN A 347 12.57 17.17 6.78
CA ASN A 347 12.02 18.46 6.38
C ASN A 347 11.83 18.51 4.86
N ASN A 348 10.71 19.07 4.42
CA ASN A 348 10.32 19.17 3.00
C ASN A 348 10.16 17.83 2.26
N LEU A 349 10.23 16.70 2.96
CA LEU A 349 9.80 15.41 2.45
C LEU A 349 8.43 15.07 3.03
N TYR A 350 7.52 14.71 2.13
CA TYR A 350 6.15 14.32 2.45
C TYR A 350 5.87 12.90 1.96
N ALA A 351 4.91 12.21 2.55
CA ALA A 351 4.37 10.96 2.02
C ALA A 351 2.84 10.94 2.10
N ILE A 352 2.18 10.47 1.04
CA ILE A 352 0.72 10.41 0.92
C ILE A 352 0.23 9.09 0.29
N GLY A 353 -1.02 8.72 0.57
CA GLY A 353 -1.62 7.47 0.11
C GLY A 353 -1.00 6.24 0.80
N GLU A 354 -1.07 5.06 0.16
CA GLU A 354 -0.63 3.78 0.76
C GLU A 354 0.86 3.72 1.13
N ALA A 355 1.70 4.64 0.65
CA ALA A 355 3.10 4.72 1.09
C ALA A 355 3.25 5.32 2.51
N ALA A 356 2.24 6.04 2.99
CA ALA A 356 2.23 6.71 4.28
C ALA A 356 1.47 5.90 5.34
N CYS A 357 1.89 6.05 6.59
CA CYS A 357 1.17 5.55 7.75
C CYS A 357 0.70 6.74 8.60
N THR A 358 -0.52 7.19 8.34
CA THR A 358 -1.18 8.27 9.10
C THR A 358 -1.78 7.78 10.42
N GLY A 359 -1.91 6.46 10.60
CA GLY A 359 -2.72 5.83 11.63
C GLY A 359 -4.21 5.69 11.26
N PHE A 360 -4.64 6.06 10.05
CA PHE A 360 -6.05 5.95 9.64
C PHE A 360 -6.56 4.51 9.63
N HIS A 361 -5.76 3.55 9.16
CA HIS A 361 -6.18 2.15 8.99
C HIS A 361 -5.94 1.27 10.22
N GLY A 362 -5.16 1.73 11.20
CA GLY A 362 -4.76 0.91 12.34
C GLY A 362 -4.10 -0.40 11.90
N ALA A 363 -4.47 -1.50 12.54
CA ALA A 363 -3.90 -2.82 12.27
C ALA A 363 -4.55 -3.54 11.08
N ASN A 364 -5.67 -3.05 10.55
CA ASN A 364 -6.37 -3.66 9.42
C ASN A 364 -7.29 -2.66 8.72
N ARG A 365 -7.14 -2.52 7.40
CA ARG A 365 -7.90 -1.55 6.62
C ARG A 365 -9.38 -1.98 6.44
N LEU A 366 -10.29 -1.03 6.63
CA LEU A 366 -11.68 -1.11 6.17
C LEU A 366 -11.78 -0.98 4.65
N ALA A 367 -12.63 -1.80 4.02
CA ALA A 367 -12.82 -1.77 2.58
C ALA A 367 -13.26 -0.37 2.08
N SER A 368 -12.87 0.01 0.85
CA SER A 368 -13.13 1.34 0.26
C SER A 368 -12.50 2.58 0.93
N ASN A 369 -11.75 2.44 2.05
CA ASN A 369 -11.09 3.57 2.72
C ASN A 369 -9.75 3.99 2.07
N SER A 370 -9.10 3.16 1.25
CA SER A 370 -7.76 3.48 0.69
C SER A 370 -7.81 4.62 -0.34
N LEU A 371 -8.79 4.60 -1.26
CA LEU A 371 -8.99 5.69 -2.21
C LEU A 371 -9.42 6.98 -1.49
N LEU A 372 -10.25 6.87 -0.45
CA LEU A 372 -10.64 8.00 0.39
C LEU A 372 -9.41 8.66 1.03
N GLU A 373 -8.53 7.88 1.67
CA GLU A 373 -7.31 8.43 2.28
C GLU A 373 -6.45 9.14 1.25
N GLY A 374 -6.25 8.55 0.07
CA GLY A 374 -5.48 9.18 -1.00
C GLY A 374 -6.06 10.54 -1.42
N LEU A 375 -7.38 10.63 -1.61
CA LEU A 375 -8.06 11.89 -1.91
C LEU A 375 -7.93 12.91 -0.77
N TYR A 376 -8.09 12.47 0.47
CA TYR A 376 -7.98 13.33 1.64
C TYR A 376 -6.56 13.90 1.76
N MET A 377 -5.53 13.04 1.74
CA MET A 377 -4.14 13.45 1.92
C MET A 377 -3.68 14.38 0.80
N GLY A 378 -4.02 14.08 -0.47
CA GLY A 378 -3.69 14.96 -1.58
C GLY A 378 -4.34 16.34 -1.46
N ASN A 379 -5.60 16.40 -1.01
CA ASN A 379 -6.27 17.67 -0.74
C ASN A 379 -5.64 18.44 0.42
N ASN A 380 -5.36 17.75 1.53
CA ASN A 380 -4.90 18.38 2.76
C ASN A 380 -3.45 18.91 2.63
N LEU A 381 -2.57 18.13 1.98
CA LEU A 381 -1.22 18.58 1.68
C LEU A 381 -1.23 19.80 0.73
N ALA A 382 -2.12 19.84 -0.26
CA ALA A 382 -2.25 21.00 -1.13
C ALA A 382 -2.57 22.28 -0.35
N ASN A 383 -3.46 22.19 0.64
CA ASN A 383 -3.81 23.33 1.50
C ASN A 383 -2.61 23.78 2.33
N LEU A 384 -1.88 22.84 2.95
CA LEU A 384 -0.66 23.14 3.70
C LEU A 384 0.38 23.87 2.83
N LEU A 385 0.67 23.34 1.64
CA LEU A 385 1.70 23.92 0.77
C LEU A 385 1.38 25.35 0.29
N ARG A 386 0.10 25.71 0.16
CA ARG A 386 -0.31 27.10 -0.14
C ARG A 386 -0.02 28.08 0.99
N GLU A 387 -0.03 27.60 2.23
CA GLU A 387 0.25 28.42 3.42
C GLU A 387 1.76 28.63 3.63
N ILE A 388 2.59 27.75 3.05
CA ILE A 388 4.05 27.87 3.12
C ILE A 388 4.51 28.92 2.10
N PRO A 389 5.31 29.93 2.51
CA PRO A 389 5.86 30.90 1.56
C PRO A 389 6.67 30.21 0.47
N LYS A 390 6.36 30.52 -0.79
CA LYS A 390 7.09 29.99 -1.94
C LYS A 390 8.57 30.36 -1.83
N SER A 391 9.42 29.37 -1.62
CA SER A 391 10.87 29.53 -1.64
C SER A 391 11.42 28.98 -2.94
N LYS A 392 12.29 29.73 -3.62
CA LYS A 392 13.08 29.15 -4.69
C LYS A 392 14.04 28.14 -4.09
N VAL A 393 14.08 26.94 -4.64
CA VAL A 393 15.18 26.00 -4.38
C VAL A 393 16.44 26.66 -4.89
N LYS A 394 17.32 27.09 -3.99
CA LYS A 394 18.71 27.32 -4.40
C LYS A 394 19.30 25.93 -4.53
N GLY A 395 19.81 25.57 -5.71
CA GLY A 395 20.55 24.34 -5.92
C GLY A 395 21.58 24.21 -4.81
N PHE A 396 21.35 23.28 -3.88
CA PHE A 396 22.35 22.92 -2.89
C PHE A 396 23.42 22.18 -3.66
N ILE A 397 24.53 22.85 -3.95
CA ILE A 397 25.72 22.16 -4.44
C ILE A 397 26.22 21.34 -3.25
N LEU A 398 25.88 20.06 -3.22
CA LEU A 398 26.57 19.13 -2.34
C LEU A 398 27.97 18.93 -2.93
N GLU A 399 29.00 19.25 -2.15
CA GLU A 399 30.35 18.76 -2.45
C GLU A 399 30.28 17.23 -2.42
N ARG A 400 30.46 16.62 -3.60
CA ARG A 400 30.53 15.17 -3.77
C ARG A 400 31.90 14.71 -3.26
N GLU A 401 31.91 13.82 -2.28
CA GLU A 401 33.03 12.90 -2.16
C GLU A 401 32.83 11.79 -3.20
N GLU A 402 33.75 11.67 -4.15
CA GLU A 402 33.83 10.48 -5.00
C GLU A 402 34.14 9.30 -4.08
N SER A 403 33.11 8.51 -3.73
CA SER A 403 33.35 7.26 -3.01
C SER A 403 33.81 6.22 -4.03
N ASP A 404 35.07 5.82 -3.95
CA ASP A 404 35.69 4.73 -4.71
C ASP A 404 35.21 3.35 -4.20
N ASN A 405 33.92 3.25 -3.84
CA ASN A 405 33.40 2.12 -3.10
C ASN A 405 33.19 0.93 -4.05
N THR A 406 34.11 -0.03 -3.98
CA THR A 406 34.14 -1.27 -4.77
C THR A 406 33.15 -2.33 -4.27
N LEU A 407 32.16 -1.94 -3.47
CA LEU A 407 31.18 -2.87 -2.93
C LEU A 407 30.27 -3.39 -4.07
N HIS A 408 30.38 -4.68 -4.36
CA HIS A 408 29.48 -5.39 -5.27
C HIS A 408 28.59 -6.33 -4.44
N PRO A 409 27.58 -5.80 -3.73
CA PRO A 409 26.67 -6.64 -2.97
C PRO A 409 25.91 -7.54 -3.92
N ILE A 410 25.71 -8.77 -3.48
CA ILE A 410 24.82 -9.72 -4.14
C ILE A 410 23.44 -9.50 -3.51
N PHE A 411 22.41 -9.34 -4.33
CA PHE A 411 21.03 -9.25 -3.87
C PHE A 411 20.30 -10.58 -4.15
N PRO A 412 19.28 -10.93 -3.35
CA PRO A 412 18.48 -12.10 -3.64
C PRO A 412 17.74 -11.96 -4.97
N GLU A 413 17.45 -13.08 -5.62
CA GLU A 413 16.52 -13.12 -6.73
C GLU A 413 15.11 -12.74 -6.26
N LYS A 414 14.36 -12.03 -7.12
CA LYS A 414 13.04 -11.47 -6.77
C LYS A 414 12.07 -12.59 -6.37
N GLU A 415 12.07 -13.68 -7.13
CA GLU A 415 11.19 -14.83 -6.92
C GLU A 415 11.53 -15.56 -5.62
N GLU A 416 12.83 -15.69 -5.27
CA GLU A 416 13.24 -16.31 -4.01
C GLU A 416 12.76 -15.45 -2.82
N LEU A 417 13.01 -14.14 -2.89
CA LEU A 417 12.55 -13.20 -1.86
C LEU A 417 11.04 -13.27 -1.66
N GLN A 418 10.26 -13.25 -2.75
CA GLN A 418 8.81 -13.32 -2.74
C GLN A 418 8.26 -14.60 -2.10
N HIS A 419 8.82 -15.76 -2.49
CA HIS A 419 8.44 -17.05 -1.91
C HIS A 419 8.73 -17.10 -0.42
N ARG A 420 9.91 -16.63 0.00
CA ARG A 420 10.30 -16.62 1.41
C ARG A 420 9.47 -15.65 2.24
N MET A 421 9.16 -14.47 1.71
CA MET A 421 8.28 -13.51 2.36
C MET A 421 6.87 -14.09 2.55
N MET A 422 6.30 -14.75 1.53
CA MET A 422 5.00 -15.43 1.67
C MET A 422 5.04 -16.54 2.71
N ALA A 423 6.08 -17.38 2.71
CA ALA A 423 6.21 -18.51 3.61
C ALA A 423 6.47 -18.13 5.07
N ASN A 424 7.29 -17.10 5.32
CA ASN A 424 7.82 -16.80 6.65
C ASN A 424 7.23 -15.54 7.29
N VAL A 425 6.78 -14.58 6.48
CA VAL A 425 6.35 -13.23 6.90
C VAL A 425 5.02 -12.85 6.24
N GLY A 426 4.27 -13.85 5.78
CA GLY A 426 3.00 -13.69 5.11
C GLY A 426 1.82 -13.75 6.08
N ILE A 427 0.95 -14.74 5.82
CA ILE A 427 -0.38 -14.90 6.43
C ILE A 427 -0.30 -15.27 7.91
N VAL A 428 0.44 -16.33 8.25
CA VAL A 428 0.66 -16.80 9.63
C VAL A 428 2.14 -16.75 9.94
N ARG A 429 2.48 -16.16 11.09
CA ARG A 429 3.86 -15.94 11.51
C ARG A 429 4.14 -16.67 12.81
N ASN A 430 5.41 -16.91 13.09
CA ASN A 430 5.91 -17.36 14.38
C ASN A 430 7.37 -16.91 14.54
N GLU A 431 7.85 -16.87 15.78
CA GLU A 431 9.20 -16.42 16.11
C GLU A 431 10.30 -17.14 15.30
N ILE A 432 10.19 -18.47 15.15
CA ILE A 432 11.19 -19.28 14.46
C ILE A 432 11.31 -18.88 12.98
N ASN A 433 10.19 -18.80 12.26
CA ASN A 433 10.18 -18.43 10.85
C ASN A 433 10.63 -16.98 10.62
N LEU A 434 10.23 -16.07 11.51
CA LEU A 434 10.63 -14.66 11.46
C LEU A 434 12.14 -14.49 11.69
N GLN A 435 12.70 -15.17 12.70
CA GLN A 435 14.14 -15.18 12.95
C GLN A 435 14.93 -15.79 11.78
N ASN A 436 14.46 -16.91 11.24
CA ASN A 436 15.08 -17.54 10.07
C ASN A 436 15.06 -16.63 8.84
N GLN A 437 13.96 -15.90 8.62
CA GLN A 437 13.89 -14.95 7.52
C GLN A 437 14.80 -13.76 7.75
N LEU A 438 14.81 -13.20 8.95
CA LEU A 438 15.68 -12.07 9.30
C LEU A 438 17.16 -12.43 9.07
N GLN A 439 17.60 -13.58 9.59
CA GLN A 439 18.96 -14.07 9.38
C GLN A 439 19.28 -14.30 7.90
N TRP A 440 18.31 -14.72 7.08
CA TRP A 440 18.53 -14.88 5.64
C TRP A 440 18.68 -13.53 4.93
N LEU A 441 17.85 -12.52 5.28
CA LEU A 441 17.95 -11.16 4.74
C LEU A 441 19.29 -10.51 5.13
N GLU A 442 19.75 -10.70 6.36
CA GLU A 442 20.99 -10.10 6.88
C GLU A 442 22.25 -10.68 6.25
N ARG A 443 22.21 -11.90 5.66
CA ARG A 443 23.33 -12.48 4.92
C ARG A 443 23.74 -11.68 3.68
N PHE A 444 22.84 -10.84 3.16
CA PHE A 444 23.12 -9.96 2.03
C PHE A 444 23.83 -8.66 2.45
N GLY A 445 24.29 -8.55 3.70
CA GLY A 445 25.05 -7.39 4.18
C GLY A 445 24.22 -6.11 4.19
N ILE A 446 22.95 -6.20 4.60
CA ILE A 446 21.99 -5.09 4.47
C ILE A 446 22.46 -3.81 5.19
N SER A 447 23.10 -3.95 6.36
CA SER A 447 23.68 -2.83 7.11
C SER A 447 24.78 -2.13 6.31
N ASP A 448 25.66 -2.90 5.66
CA ASP A 448 26.74 -2.37 4.82
C ASP A 448 26.18 -1.71 3.55
N CYS A 449 25.02 -2.16 3.07
CA CYS A 449 24.37 -1.66 1.87
C CYS A 449 23.60 -0.34 2.06
N PHE A 450 23.32 0.10 3.29
CA PHE A 450 22.53 1.33 3.50
C PHE A 450 23.19 2.61 2.94
N ASN A 451 24.52 2.60 2.79
CA ASN A 451 25.30 3.68 2.18
C ASN A 451 25.76 3.34 0.74
N LEU A 452 25.15 2.34 0.10
CA LEU A 452 25.56 1.88 -1.22
C LEU A 452 25.32 2.98 -2.27
N PRO A 453 26.34 3.37 -3.05
CA PRO A 453 26.15 4.24 -4.21
C PRO A 453 25.29 3.55 -5.27
N LEU A 454 24.29 4.26 -5.78
CA LEU A 454 23.31 3.73 -6.74
C LEU A 454 23.47 4.33 -8.14
N GLU A 455 24.34 5.33 -8.31
CA GLU A 455 24.56 6.05 -9.58
C GLU A 455 25.14 5.22 -10.72
N ASN A 456 25.67 4.02 -10.46
CA ASN A 456 26.21 3.17 -11.53
C ASN A 456 25.50 1.80 -11.62
N ARG A 457 24.38 1.63 -10.91
CA ARG A 457 23.62 0.38 -10.89
C ARG A 457 22.46 0.38 -11.85
N SER A 458 22.13 -0.81 -12.36
CA SER A 458 20.93 -1.02 -13.16
C SER A 458 19.66 -0.81 -12.33
N ILE A 459 18.53 -0.52 -13.00
CA ILE A 459 17.22 -0.43 -12.34
C ILE A 459 16.89 -1.73 -11.59
N GLU A 460 17.21 -2.88 -12.17
CA GLU A 460 16.93 -4.18 -11.57
C GLU A 460 17.68 -4.39 -10.24
N GLU A 461 18.97 -4.05 -10.18
CA GLU A 461 19.76 -4.12 -8.95
C GLU A 461 19.21 -3.20 -7.87
N ILE A 462 18.84 -1.97 -8.25
CA ILE A 462 18.29 -0.98 -7.31
C ILE A 462 16.93 -1.47 -6.76
N GLU A 463 16.07 -2.01 -7.63
CA GLU A 463 14.77 -2.53 -7.21
C GLU A 463 14.93 -3.76 -6.28
N LYS A 464 15.83 -4.70 -6.60
CA LYS A 464 16.15 -5.84 -5.72
C LYS A 464 16.65 -5.36 -4.35
N TYR A 465 17.47 -4.31 -4.33
CA TYR A 465 17.93 -3.68 -3.09
C TYR A 465 16.78 -3.06 -2.29
N PHE A 466 15.89 -2.29 -2.91
CA PHE A 466 14.72 -1.71 -2.24
C PHE A 466 13.75 -2.76 -1.72
N MET A 467 13.56 -3.86 -2.47
CA MET A 467 12.78 -5.00 -2.00
C MET A 467 13.42 -5.66 -0.78
N LEU A 468 14.75 -5.80 -0.75
CA LEU A 468 15.50 -6.32 0.40
C LEU A 468 15.31 -5.44 1.64
N VAL A 469 15.49 -4.11 1.52
CA VAL A 469 15.28 -3.13 2.60
C VAL A 469 13.87 -3.19 3.15
N THR A 470 12.86 -3.15 2.27
CA THR A 470 11.46 -3.17 2.69
C THR A 470 11.09 -4.50 3.34
N SER A 471 11.58 -5.63 2.81
CA SER A 471 11.36 -6.95 3.41
C SER A 471 11.98 -7.08 4.79
N TRP A 472 13.15 -6.50 5.00
CA TRP A 472 13.81 -6.44 6.30
C TRP A 472 13.02 -5.61 7.31
N LEU A 473 12.52 -4.44 6.91
CA LEU A 473 11.65 -3.61 7.76
C LEU A 473 10.40 -4.38 8.20
N ILE A 474 9.68 -5.02 7.26
CA ILE A 474 8.50 -5.84 7.58
C ILE A 474 8.85 -7.00 8.53
N THR A 475 9.93 -7.72 8.25
CA THR A 475 10.34 -8.90 9.04
C THR A 475 10.71 -8.51 10.47
N ARG A 476 11.49 -7.42 10.64
CA ARG A 476 11.85 -6.91 11.96
C ARG A 476 10.63 -6.42 12.72
N SER A 477 9.74 -5.68 12.05
CA SER A 477 8.49 -5.19 12.66
C SER A 477 7.64 -6.33 13.18
N ALA A 478 7.50 -7.39 12.37
CA ALA A 478 6.71 -8.57 12.72
C ALA A 478 7.35 -9.42 13.82
N LEU A 479 8.68 -9.41 13.95
CA LEU A 479 9.39 -10.11 15.01
C LEU A 479 9.21 -9.40 16.36
N GLU A 480 9.28 -8.07 16.36
CA GLU A 480 9.16 -7.22 17.55
C GLU A 480 7.77 -7.29 18.18
N ARG A 481 6.70 -7.24 17.37
CA ARG A 481 5.33 -7.35 17.87
C ARG A 481 5.03 -8.77 18.35
N LYS A 482 4.76 -8.90 19.66
CA LYS A 482 4.46 -10.17 20.35
C LYS A 482 2.98 -10.24 20.75
N GLU A 483 2.12 -10.12 19.75
CA GLU A 483 0.65 -10.31 19.82
C GLU A 483 0.13 -10.68 18.42
N SER A 484 -1.17 -10.94 18.31
CA SER A 484 -1.88 -11.00 17.02
C SER A 484 -2.94 -9.91 16.97
N ARG A 485 -2.94 -9.08 15.92
CA ARG A 485 -3.91 -8.01 15.73
C ARG A 485 -4.06 -7.69 14.24
N GLY A 486 -5.31 -7.63 13.75
CA GLY A 486 -5.61 -7.22 12.38
C GLY A 486 -4.84 -8.03 11.32
N GLY A 487 -4.05 -7.35 10.47
CA GLY A 487 -3.21 -7.93 9.42
C GLY A 487 -1.90 -8.57 9.92
N HIS A 488 -1.71 -8.65 11.23
CA HIS A 488 -0.57 -9.33 11.86
C HIS A 488 -1.08 -10.50 12.71
N PHE A 489 -0.76 -11.73 12.31
CA PHE A 489 -1.12 -12.92 13.09
C PHE A 489 0.13 -13.75 13.42
N ARG A 490 0.36 -13.95 14.71
CA ARG A 490 1.44 -14.73 15.33
C ARG A 490 0.85 -15.97 15.99
N SER A 491 1.09 -17.14 15.42
CA SER A 491 0.60 -18.41 15.98
C SER A 491 1.16 -18.74 17.37
N ASP A 492 2.32 -18.19 17.72
CA ASP A 492 2.98 -18.26 19.03
C ASP A 492 2.52 -17.16 20.00
N TYR A 493 1.79 -16.15 19.52
CA TYR A 493 1.11 -15.11 20.30
C TYR A 493 -0.29 -14.84 19.71
N PRO A 494 -1.23 -15.80 19.80
CA PRO A 494 -2.46 -15.81 18.98
C PRO A 494 -3.52 -14.78 19.42
N GLU A 495 -3.37 -14.20 20.61
CA GLU A 495 -4.34 -13.26 21.18
C GLU A 495 -3.90 -11.80 20.96
N GLU A 496 -4.89 -10.90 20.93
CA GLU A 496 -4.62 -9.47 21.06
C GLU A 496 -4.13 -9.17 22.47
N ASN A 497 -3.16 -8.28 22.62
CA ASN A 497 -2.64 -7.87 23.92
C ASN A 497 -2.83 -6.36 24.10
N ASP A 498 -3.55 -5.97 25.15
CA ASP A 498 -3.90 -4.58 25.45
C ASP A 498 -2.69 -3.68 25.63
N GLU A 499 -1.53 -4.22 26.04
CA GLU A 499 -0.31 -3.43 26.14
C GLU A 499 0.06 -2.84 24.78
N TRP A 500 -0.10 -3.62 23.71
CA TRP A 500 0.27 -3.24 22.35
C TRP A 500 -0.74 -2.31 21.66
N VAL A 501 -1.89 -2.05 22.27
CA VAL A 501 -2.89 -1.12 21.74
C VAL A 501 -2.24 0.25 21.57
N LYS A 502 -2.22 0.78 20.34
CA LYS A 502 -1.59 2.04 19.92
C LYS A 502 -0.06 2.07 19.93
N LYS A 503 0.64 1.01 20.36
CA LYS A 503 2.10 0.93 20.24
C LYS A 503 2.51 0.80 18.78
N LYS A 504 3.22 1.80 18.27
CA LYS A 504 3.84 1.73 16.96
C LYS A 504 5.19 1.01 17.03
N VAL A 505 5.47 0.12 16.09
CA VAL A 505 6.85 -0.37 15.88
C VAL A 505 7.52 0.57 14.89
N SER A 506 8.62 1.21 15.27
CA SER A 506 9.26 2.28 14.48
C SER A 506 10.71 1.98 14.14
N PHE A 507 11.10 2.30 12.91
CA PHE A 507 12.47 2.24 12.42
C PHE A 507 12.87 3.59 11.84
N LYS A 508 14.03 4.10 12.24
CA LYS A 508 14.61 5.33 11.71
C LYS A 508 16.12 5.15 11.59
N ARG A 509 16.69 5.73 10.53
CA ARG A 509 18.14 5.77 10.30
C ARG A 509 18.70 7.14 10.68
N GLU A 510 19.76 7.16 11.47
CA GLU A 510 20.50 8.38 11.77
C GLU A 510 21.61 8.62 10.72
N LEU A 511 21.63 9.80 10.12
CA LEU A 511 22.58 10.20 9.07
C LEU A 511 23.64 11.14 9.66
N THR A 512 24.69 10.62 10.32
CA THR A 512 25.79 11.44 10.88
C THR A 512 26.96 11.63 9.90
N LYS A 513 27.61 12.81 9.94
CA LYS A 513 28.67 13.21 8.98
C LYS A 513 30.08 12.67 9.22
N GLU A 514 30.43 12.08 10.38
CA GLU A 514 31.81 11.66 10.64
C GLU A 514 31.91 10.40 11.54
N LYS A 515 32.65 9.40 11.03
CA LYS A 515 33.09 8.11 11.61
C LYS A 515 32.14 6.90 11.51
N PRO A 516 32.65 5.72 11.09
CA PRO A 516 31.92 4.45 11.02
C PRO A 516 31.81 3.82 12.42
N ASN A 517 31.24 4.56 13.36
CA ASN A 517 30.70 3.97 14.58
C ASN A 517 29.22 4.32 14.57
N GLU A 518 28.45 3.39 14.01
CA GLU A 518 27.01 3.34 14.24
C GLU A 518 26.78 3.24 15.75
N SER A 519 26.44 4.36 16.38
CA SER A 519 25.36 4.27 17.35
C SER A 519 24.12 4.02 16.53
N ILE A 520 23.72 2.75 16.44
CA ILE A 520 22.30 2.44 16.41
C ILE A 520 21.77 3.19 17.64
N GLU A 521 21.21 4.38 17.47
CA GLU A 521 20.17 4.81 18.38
C GLU A 521 19.03 3.84 18.13
N ILE A 522 19.17 2.66 18.75
CA ILE A 522 18.09 2.17 19.55
C ILE A 522 17.91 3.34 20.52
N ALA A 523 17.03 4.30 20.19
CA ALA A 523 16.08 4.74 21.20
C ALA A 523 15.68 3.41 21.81
N GLN A 524 16.28 3.07 22.96
CA GLN A 524 16.52 1.72 23.49
C GLN A 524 15.64 0.62 22.86
N THR A 525 16.03 -0.64 22.95
CA THR A 525 15.00 -1.69 23.09
C THR A 525 14.24 -1.48 24.41
N ILE A 526 13.67 -0.29 24.69
CA ILE A 526 12.27 -0.17 25.03
C ILE A 526 11.56 -0.42 23.71
N GLY A 527 10.71 -1.44 23.66
CA GLY A 527 9.40 -1.15 23.13
C GLY A 527 8.89 0.08 23.88
N SER A 528 9.20 1.28 23.38
CA SER A 528 8.63 2.48 23.92
C SER A 528 7.24 2.46 23.36
N VAL A 529 6.35 2.03 24.25
CA VAL A 529 4.92 2.32 24.17
C VAL A 529 4.84 3.84 24.04
N LEU A 530 4.84 4.36 22.82
CA LEU A 530 4.40 5.73 22.61
C LEU A 530 2.90 5.69 22.96
N TYR A 531 2.55 6.31 24.09
CA TYR A 531 1.17 6.46 24.58
C TYR A 531 0.35 7.38 23.68
#